data_AF-A0A3A8QFS3-F1
#
_entry.id   AF-A0A3A8QFS3-F1
#
_cell.length_a   1.000
_cell.length_b   1.000
_cell.length_c   1.000
_cell.angle_alpha   90.00
_cell.angle_beta   90.00
_cell.angle_gamma   90.00
#
_symmetry.space_group_name_H-M   'P 1'
#
loop_
_entity.id
_entity.type
_entity.pdbx_description
1 polymer ?
#
loop_
_entity_poly.entity_id
_entity_poly.type
_entity_poly.pdbx_seq_one_letter_code
_entity_poly.pdbx_strand_id
1 'polypeptide(L)'
;MNVSPRPLLPQGPYLLVDDSVRPELSLVDKARRLLEGGARVLQLRMKHTPPRDALAAARAVVALCRRAGAVCLVNDRVDLALLSDAHGVHVGDEDLPPEAARELLGPVRYVGVTARGTEGAKAAKAAGADYVGVGPLFGTTTK
;
A
#
# COMPACT_ATOMS: atom_id res chain seq x y z
N MET A 1 -4.43 2.73 -27.05
CA MET A 1 -4.05 1.39 -26.53
C MET A 1 -5.12 0.94 -25.57
N ASN A 2 -5.73 -0.22 -25.80
CA ASN A 2 -6.82 -0.74 -24.98
C ASN A 2 -6.20 -1.35 -23.71
N VAL A 3 -6.06 -0.56 -22.65
CA VAL A 3 -5.52 -1.05 -21.38
C VAL A 3 -6.64 -1.85 -20.71
N SER A 4 -6.47 -3.17 -20.61
CA SER A 4 -7.37 -3.99 -19.79
C SER A 4 -7.48 -3.39 -18.39
N PRO A 5 -8.70 -3.31 -17.80
CA PRO A 5 -8.85 -2.78 -16.46
C PRO A 5 -7.96 -3.57 -15.50
N ARG A 6 -7.25 -2.87 -14.60
CA ARG A 6 -6.42 -3.51 -13.58
C ARG A 6 -7.30 -4.49 -12.78
N PRO A 7 -6.80 -5.68 -12.44
CA PRO A 7 -7.56 -6.61 -11.61
C PRO A 7 -7.87 -5.94 -10.27
N LEU A 8 -9.02 -6.28 -9.68
CA LEU A 8 -9.33 -5.85 -8.33
C LEU A 8 -8.28 -6.39 -7.36
N LEU A 9 -8.12 -5.73 -6.20
CA LEU A 9 -7.33 -6.30 -5.12
C LEU A 9 -7.83 -7.71 -4.78
N PRO A 10 -6.92 -8.65 -4.44
CA PRO A 10 -7.30 -9.98 -3.98
C PRO A 10 -8.31 -9.93 -2.84
N GLN A 11 -9.26 -10.85 -2.84
CA GLN A 11 -10.17 -11.03 -1.70
C GLN A 11 -9.39 -11.50 -0.47
N GLY A 12 -9.84 -11.06 0.71
CA GLY A 12 -9.26 -11.41 2.00
C GLY A 12 -8.78 -10.19 2.79
N PRO A 13 -8.10 -10.42 3.92
CA PRO A 13 -7.64 -9.34 4.78
C PRO A 13 -6.62 -8.42 4.10
N TYR A 14 -6.90 -7.11 4.18
CA TYR A 14 -5.97 -6.03 3.90
C TYR A 14 -5.34 -5.57 5.21
N LEU A 15 -4.05 -5.88 5.42
CA LEU A 15 -3.39 -5.64 6.70
C LEU A 15 -2.20 -4.68 6.53
N LEU A 16 -2.01 -3.82 7.52
CA LEU A 16 -0.87 -2.91 7.58
C LEU A 16 0.30 -3.59 8.30
N VAL A 17 1.48 -3.45 7.72
CA VAL A 17 2.76 -3.82 8.34
C VAL A 17 3.41 -2.53 8.81
N ASP A 18 3.15 -2.20 10.07
CA ASP A 18 3.54 -0.92 10.67
C ASP A 18 4.83 -1.06 11.49
N ASP A 19 5.76 -0.11 11.34
CA ASP A 19 7.04 -0.12 12.05
C ASP A 19 6.93 0.23 13.54
N SER A 20 5.86 0.90 13.96
CA SER A 20 5.58 1.24 15.37
C SER A 20 4.85 0.13 16.14
N VAL A 21 4.09 -0.73 15.46
CA VAL A 21 3.31 -1.82 16.09
C VAL A 21 4.19 -3.05 16.27
N ARG A 22 4.40 -3.52 17.51
CA ARG A 22 5.32 -4.63 17.83
C ARG A 22 6.74 -4.36 17.31
N PRO A 23 7.39 -3.27 17.76
CA PRO A 23 8.68 -2.82 17.22
C PRO A 23 9.83 -3.81 17.45
N GLU A 24 9.67 -4.76 18.36
CA GLU A 24 10.62 -5.86 18.59
C GLU A 24 10.65 -6.90 17.46
N LEU A 25 9.66 -6.87 16.55
CA LEU A 25 9.63 -7.72 15.36
C LEU A 25 10.06 -6.92 14.12
N SER A 26 10.88 -7.54 13.28
CA SER A 26 11.22 -6.94 11.97
C SER A 26 9.97 -6.81 11.08
N LEU A 27 9.94 -5.83 10.18
CA LEU A 27 8.87 -5.69 9.17
C LEU A 27 8.72 -6.97 8.33
N VAL A 28 9.83 -7.64 8.04
CA VAL A 28 9.86 -8.90 7.28
C VAL A 28 9.21 -10.03 8.06
N ASP A 29 9.48 -10.16 9.36
CA ASP A 29 8.87 -11.17 10.21
C ASP A 29 7.37 -10.93 10.42
N LYS A 30 6.96 -9.67 10.59
CA LYS A 30 5.55 -9.28 10.64
C LYS A 30 4.85 -9.69 9.36
N ALA A 31 5.39 -9.30 8.21
CA ALA A 31 4.81 -9.63 6.90
C ALA A 31 4.68 -11.14 6.70
N ARG A 32 5.72 -11.92 7.02
CA ARG A 32 5.69 -13.39 6.93
C ARG A 32 4.53 -13.98 7.74
N ARG A 33 4.41 -13.59 9.02
CA ARG A 33 3.34 -14.08 9.91
C ARG A 33 1.94 -13.69 9.43
N LEU A 34 1.77 -12.48 8.89
CA LEU A 34 0.48 -12.02 8.35
C LEU A 34 0.09 -12.80 7.10
N LEU A 35 1.04 -13.10 6.20
CA LEU A 35 0.80 -13.94 5.02
C LEU A 35 0.40 -15.37 5.41
N GLU A 36 1.10 -15.96 6.38
CA GLU A 36 0.75 -17.26 6.98
C GLU A 36 -0.64 -17.25 7.61
N GLY A 37 -1.02 -16.12 8.23
CA GLY A 37 -2.37 -15.88 8.78
C GLY A 37 -3.46 -15.62 7.74
N GLY A 38 -3.15 -15.69 6.44
CA GLY A 38 -4.14 -15.58 5.36
C GLY A 38 -4.27 -14.19 4.73
N ALA A 39 -3.43 -13.22 5.09
CA ALA A 39 -3.43 -11.92 4.40
C ALA A 39 -3.13 -12.09 2.91
N ARG A 40 -3.84 -11.35 2.06
CA ARG A 40 -3.61 -11.30 0.60
C ARG A 40 -3.31 -9.90 0.09
N VAL A 41 -3.44 -8.90 0.95
CA VAL A 41 -2.91 -7.57 0.69
C VAL A 41 -2.17 -7.08 1.93
N LEU A 42 -0.91 -6.70 1.76
CA LEU A 42 -0.10 -6.05 2.78
C LEU A 42 0.24 -4.62 2.34
N GLN A 43 0.08 -3.67 3.26
CA GLN A 43 0.55 -2.29 3.08
C GLN A 43 1.70 -2.03 4.06
N LEU A 44 2.90 -1.75 3.53
CA LEU A 44 4.07 -1.40 4.33
C LEU A 44 3.96 0.06 4.78
N ARG A 45 3.85 0.27 6.09
CA ARG A 45 3.76 1.59 6.71
C ARG A 45 5.01 1.83 7.56
N MET A 46 5.95 2.57 6.98
CA MET A 46 7.31 2.75 7.50
C MET A 46 7.55 4.23 7.83
N LYS A 47 6.87 4.74 8.87
CA LYS A 47 6.93 6.17 9.22
C LYS A 47 8.21 6.57 9.94
N HIS A 48 8.88 5.62 10.58
CA HIS A 48 10.07 5.85 11.42
C HIS A 48 11.31 5.11 10.93
N THR A 49 11.16 4.17 9.99
CA THR A 49 12.26 3.40 9.42
C THR A 49 13.14 4.27 8.51
N PRO A 50 14.47 4.32 8.72
CA PRO A 50 15.37 5.08 7.85
C PRO A 50 15.27 4.65 6.38
N PRO A 51 15.43 5.56 5.40
CA PRO A 51 15.21 5.26 3.98
C PRO A 51 15.99 4.05 3.43
N ARG A 52 17.24 3.87 3.87
CA ARG A 52 18.10 2.73 3.49
C ARG A 52 17.45 1.40 3.91
N ASP A 53 17.01 1.34 5.16
CA ASP A 53 16.46 0.13 5.76
C ASP A 53 15.02 -0.11 5.27
N ALA A 54 14.25 0.97 5.05
CA ALA A 54 12.91 0.92 4.48
C ALA A 54 12.94 0.30 3.08
N LEU A 55 13.88 0.69 2.22
CA LEU A 55 14.02 0.10 0.90
C LEU A 55 14.41 -1.39 0.97
N ALA A 56 15.34 -1.76 1.86
CA ALA A 56 15.74 -3.14 2.05
C ALA A 56 14.57 -4.01 2.54
N ALA A 57 13.82 -3.54 3.53
CA ALA A 57 12.63 -4.20 4.06
C ALA A 57 11.54 -4.33 2.99
N ALA A 58 11.28 -3.26 2.23
CA ALA A 58 10.28 -3.27 1.17
C ALA A 58 10.58 -4.33 0.10
N ARG A 59 11.83 -4.43 -0.36
CA ARG A 59 12.25 -5.47 -1.33
C ARG A 59 12.02 -6.87 -0.78
N ALA A 60 12.38 -7.12 0.47
CA ALA A 60 12.21 -8.42 1.11
C ALA A 60 10.72 -8.80 1.23
N VAL A 61 9.87 -7.85 1.64
CA VAL A 61 8.43 -8.08 1.80
C VAL A 61 7.72 -8.22 0.45
N VAL A 62 8.08 -7.44 -0.56
CA VAL A 62 7.56 -7.62 -1.94
C VAL A 62 7.84 -9.03 -2.44
N ALA A 63 9.06 -9.54 -2.22
CA ALA A 63 9.42 -10.90 -2.61
C ALA A 63 8.61 -11.97 -1.84
N LEU A 64 8.33 -11.76 -0.55
CA LEU A 64 7.45 -12.63 0.24
C LEU A 64 6.02 -12.64 -0.31
N CYS A 65 5.45 -11.47 -0.56
CA CYS A 65 4.10 -11.34 -1.10
C CYS A 65 3.97 -12.03 -2.46
N ARG A 66 4.94 -11.86 -3.36
CA ARG A 66 4.95 -12.54 -4.66
C ARG A 66 4.91 -14.06 -4.53
N ARG A 67 5.74 -14.63 -3.65
CA ARG A 67 5.73 -16.08 -3.38
C ARG A 67 4.41 -16.57 -2.80
N ALA A 68 3.73 -15.74 -2.02
CA ALA A 68 2.45 -16.04 -1.41
C ALA A 68 1.23 -15.73 -2.32
N GLY A 69 1.43 -15.22 -3.54
CA GLY A 69 0.35 -14.75 -4.41
C GLY A 69 -0.42 -13.55 -3.83
N ALA A 70 0.23 -12.76 -2.98
CA ALA A 70 -0.33 -11.59 -2.32
C ALA A 70 0.15 -10.28 -2.95
N VAL A 71 -0.63 -9.22 -2.76
CA VAL A 71 -0.28 -7.85 -3.17
C VAL A 71 0.49 -7.18 -2.04
N CYS A 72 1.57 -6.47 -2.41
CA CYS A 72 2.36 -5.62 -1.52
C CYS A 72 2.27 -4.18 -2.00
N LEU A 73 1.81 -3.29 -1.12
CA LEU A 73 1.69 -1.87 -1.35
C LEU A 73 2.61 -1.12 -0.40
N VAL A 74 3.08 0.05 -0.80
CA VAL A 74 3.87 0.95 0.06
C VAL A 74 3.01 2.14 0.45
N ASN A 75 3.02 2.51 1.73
CA ASN A 75 2.33 3.69 2.20
C ASN A 75 3.13 4.96 1.85
N ASP A 76 2.46 5.98 1.29
CA ASP A 76 2.92 7.34 0.94
C ASP A 76 4.03 7.45 -0.12
N ARG A 77 5.06 6.62 0.03
CA ARG A 77 6.36 6.72 -0.65
C ARG A 77 6.34 6.06 -2.02
N VAL A 78 5.89 6.80 -3.03
CA VAL A 78 5.87 6.37 -4.45
C VAL A 78 7.28 5.97 -4.93
N ASP A 79 8.30 6.69 -4.50
CA ASP A 79 9.71 6.40 -4.78
C ASP A 79 10.13 5.01 -4.25
N LEU A 80 9.78 4.69 -3.00
CA LEU A 80 10.04 3.37 -2.44
C LEU A 80 9.23 2.27 -3.13
N ALA A 81 7.99 2.55 -3.54
CA ALA A 81 7.18 1.61 -4.31
C ALA A 81 7.87 1.24 -5.63
N LEU A 82 8.41 2.22 -6.36
CA LEU A 82 9.15 2.00 -7.61
C LEU A 82 10.47 1.26 -7.36
N LEU A 83 11.28 1.71 -6.40
CA LEU A 83 12.62 1.15 -6.12
C LEU A 83 12.60 -0.27 -5.53
N SER A 84 11.47 -0.65 -4.90
CA SER A 84 11.23 -2.00 -4.36
C SER A 84 10.43 -2.90 -5.30
N ASP A 85 9.97 -2.35 -6.43
CA ASP A 85 9.07 -3.03 -7.37
C ASP A 85 7.78 -3.54 -6.70
N ALA A 86 7.25 -2.74 -5.76
CA ALA A 86 5.97 -3.00 -5.13
C ALA A 86 4.84 -2.96 -6.17
N HIS A 87 3.73 -3.61 -5.82
CA HIS A 87 2.57 -3.69 -6.71
C HIS A 87 1.83 -2.35 -6.80
N GLY A 88 2.11 -1.41 -5.89
CA GLY A 88 1.51 -0.08 -5.90
C GLY A 88 1.75 0.70 -4.62
N VAL A 89 1.02 1.81 -4.50
CA VAL A 89 1.08 2.74 -3.36
C VAL A 89 -0.31 2.91 -2.73
N HIS A 90 -0.34 3.36 -1.48
CA HIS A 90 -1.50 4.01 -0.88
C HIS A 90 -1.10 5.42 -0.46
N VAL A 91 -1.86 6.45 -0.86
CA VAL A 91 -1.61 7.85 -0.52
C VAL A 91 -2.77 8.47 0.25
N GLY A 92 -2.46 9.32 1.21
CA GLY A 92 -3.38 10.17 1.96
C GLY A 92 -3.29 11.64 1.55
N ASP A 93 -3.93 12.49 2.37
CA ASP A 93 -4.14 13.92 2.07
C ASP A 93 -2.82 14.73 2.01
N GLU A 94 -1.77 14.29 2.71
CA GLU A 94 -0.49 15.01 2.85
C GLU A 94 0.63 14.43 1.97
N ASP A 95 0.32 13.42 1.15
CA ASP A 95 1.28 12.75 0.27
C ASP A 95 1.23 13.33 -1.16
N LEU A 96 1.88 12.65 -2.11
CA LEU A 96 1.74 13.03 -3.52
C LEU A 96 0.26 12.94 -3.96
N PRO A 97 -0.21 13.91 -4.76
CA PRO A 97 -1.53 13.83 -5.37
C PRO A 97 -1.71 12.52 -6.14
N PRO A 98 -2.90 11.89 -6.09
CA PRO A 98 -3.13 10.59 -6.73
C PRO A 98 -2.82 10.58 -8.24
N GLU A 99 -3.06 11.69 -8.94
CA GLU A 99 -2.74 11.87 -10.35
C GLU A 99 -1.22 11.84 -10.61
N ALA A 100 -0.42 12.46 -9.74
CA ALA A 100 1.03 12.45 -9.84
C ALA A 100 1.60 11.07 -9.49
N ALA A 101 1.04 10.40 -8.47
CA ALA A 101 1.37 9.02 -8.15
C ALA A 101 1.06 8.08 -9.32
N ARG A 102 -0.10 8.28 -9.98
CA ARG A 102 -0.50 7.54 -11.18
C ARG A 102 0.48 7.75 -12.33
N GLU A 103 0.88 8.99 -12.60
CA GLU A 103 1.82 9.32 -13.66
C GLU A 103 3.14 8.56 -13.48
N LEU A 104 3.71 8.57 -12.27
CA LEU A 104 4.96 7.90 -11.95
C LEU A 104 4.87 6.36 -11.98
N LEU A 105 3.77 5.81 -11.45
CA LEU A 105 3.58 4.36 -11.34
C LEU A 105 3.14 3.70 -12.64
N GLY A 106 2.65 4.51 -13.59
CA GLY A 106 2.13 4.06 -14.87
C GLY A 106 0.81 3.31 -14.75
N PRO A 107 0.37 2.63 -15.84
CA PRO A 107 -0.95 2.03 -15.92
C PRO A 107 -1.05 0.65 -15.24
N VAL A 108 0.06 0.06 -14.76
CA VAL A 108 0.04 -1.32 -14.25
C VAL A 108 -0.09 -1.40 -12.73
N ARG A 109 0.61 -0.53 -12.00
CA ARG A 109 0.66 -0.59 -10.52
C ARG A 109 -0.58 0.03 -9.88
N TYR A 110 -0.93 -0.44 -8.69
CA TYR A 110 -2.06 0.07 -7.92
C TYR A 110 -1.79 1.47 -7.35
N VAL A 111 -2.83 2.31 -7.33
CA VAL A 111 -2.89 3.54 -6.54
C VAL A 111 -4.11 3.46 -5.65
N GLY A 112 -3.88 3.36 -4.34
CA GLY A 112 -4.91 3.52 -3.32
C GLY A 112 -4.95 4.94 -2.79
N VAL A 113 -6.13 5.41 -2.42
CA VAL A 113 -6.30 6.75 -1.85
C VAL A 113 -7.14 6.67 -0.59
N THR A 114 -6.77 7.38 0.46
CA THR A 114 -7.69 7.61 1.59
C THR A 114 -8.81 8.54 1.14
N ALA A 115 -10.06 8.12 1.28
CA ALA A 115 -11.22 8.93 0.90
C ALA A 115 -12.22 9.07 2.05
N ARG A 116 -12.77 10.28 2.19
CA ARG A 116 -13.82 10.58 3.16
C ARG A 116 -15.13 10.88 2.43
N GLY A 117 -16.16 10.09 2.72
CA GLY A 117 -17.48 10.23 2.11
C GLY A 117 -17.49 9.91 0.61
N THR A 118 -18.68 10.06 0.01
CA THR A 118 -18.93 9.71 -1.38
C THR A 118 -18.21 10.63 -2.36
N GLU A 119 -18.16 11.92 -2.07
CA GLU A 119 -17.52 12.90 -2.96
C GLU A 119 -16.00 12.70 -3.03
N GLY A 120 -15.35 12.43 -1.89
CA GLY A 120 -13.93 12.08 -1.87
C GLY A 120 -13.63 10.81 -2.69
N ALA A 121 -14.49 9.79 -2.60
CA ALA A 121 -14.32 8.56 -3.38
C ALA A 121 -14.49 8.80 -4.89
N LYS A 122 -15.42 9.66 -5.31
CA LYS A 122 -15.59 10.06 -6.72
C LYS A 122 -14.37 10.83 -7.23
N ALA A 123 -13.85 11.76 -6.43
CA ALA A 123 -12.66 12.52 -6.77
C ALA A 123 -11.44 11.61 -6.92
N ALA A 124 -11.22 10.69 -5.97
CA ALA A 124 -10.14 9.70 -6.05
C ALA A 124 -10.23 8.83 -7.31
N LYS A 125 -11.44 8.36 -7.67
CA LYS A 125 -11.65 7.61 -8.92
C LYS A 125 -11.31 8.44 -10.15
N ALA A 126 -11.74 9.70 -10.20
CA ALA A 126 -11.42 10.61 -11.30
C ALA A 126 -9.91 10.87 -11.44
N ALA A 127 -9.19 10.91 -10.32
CA ALA A 127 -7.73 11.04 -10.27
C ALA A 127 -6.96 9.74 -10.59
N GLY A 128 -7.67 8.63 -10.88
CA GLY A 128 -7.04 7.38 -11.30
C GLY A 128 -6.68 6.41 -10.18
N ALA A 129 -7.32 6.54 -9.00
CA ALA A 129 -7.26 5.57 -7.92
C ALA A 129 -7.95 4.25 -8.32
N ASP A 130 -7.37 3.14 -7.91
CA ASP A 130 -7.87 1.78 -8.14
C ASP A 130 -8.76 1.28 -7.00
N TYR A 131 -8.52 1.79 -5.79
CA TYR A 131 -9.31 1.51 -4.60
C TYR A 131 -9.24 2.70 -3.64
N VAL A 132 -10.18 2.75 -2.70
CA VAL A 132 -10.18 3.75 -1.64
C VAL A 132 -10.16 3.10 -0.27
N GLY A 133 -9.36 3.66 0.65
CA GLY A 133 -9.44 3.37 2.07
C GLY A 133 -10.45 4.32 2.70
N VAL A 134 -11.50 3.77 3.32
CA VAL A 134 -12.54 4.57 3.99
C VAL A 134 -12.30 4.51 5.49
N GLY A 135 -12.00 5.67 6.09
CA GLY A 135 -11.76 5.75 7.52
C GLY A 135 -11.57 7.17 8.05
N PRO A 136 -11.48 7.33 9.38
CA PRO A 136 -11.64 6.25 10.38
C PRO A 136 -13.11 5.86 10.58
N LEU A 137 -13.41 4.55 10.63
CA LEU A 137 -14.76 4.04 10.98
C LEU A 137 -15.02 4.10 12.48
N PHE A 138 -13.96 3.93 13.28
CA PHE A 138 -13.97 4.05 14.74
C PHE A 138 -12.79 4.95 15.15
N GLY A 139 -12.91 5.63 16.30
CA GLY A 139 -11.80 6.42 16.83
C GLY A 139 -10.53 5.57 16.95
N THR A 140 -9.43 6.04 16.38
CA THR A 140 -8.12 5.37 16.40
C THR A 140 -7.07 6.34 16.92
N THR A 141 -6.13 5.84 17.72
CA THR A 141 -4.93 6.57 18.14
C THR A 141 -3.77 6.42 17.17
N THR A 142 -3.85 5.43 16.26
CA THR A 142 -2.94 5.30 15.13
C THR A 142 -3.42 6.21 14.01
N LYS A 143 -2.61 7.22 13.69
CA LYS A 143 -2.64 7.95 12.42
C LYS A 143 -1.50 7.47 11.57
#